data_AF-A0A6L7U873-F1
#
_entry.id   AF-A0A6L7U873-F1
#
_cell.length_a   1.000
_cell.length_b   1.000
_cell.length_c   1.000
_cell.angle_alpha   90.00
_cell.angle_beta   90.00
_cell.angle_gamma   90.00
#
_symmetry.space_group_name_H-M   'P 1'
#
loop_
_entity.id
_entity.type
_entity.pdbx_description
1 polymer ?
#
loop_
_entity_poly.entity_id
_entity_poly.type
_entity_poly.pdbx_seq_one_letter_code
_entity_poly.pdbx_strand_id
1 'polypeptide(L)' 'MITLTGGKYRRLRVGGHRIIFNVEHGESTTLAVLRVRHRRETCG' A
#
# COMPACT_ATOMS: atom_id res chain seq x y z
N MET A 1 8.88 9.28 -4.99
CA MET A 1 9.75 8.50 -4.09
C MET A 1 8.93 7.38 -3.44
N ILE A 2 9.15 6.14 -3.88
CA ILE A 2 8.58 4.94 -3.24
C ILE A 2 9.57 4.52 -2.16
N THR A 3 9.23 4.76 -0.89
CA THR A 3 10.09 4.34 0.22
C THR A 3 9.75 2.89 0.56
N LEU A 4 10.65 1.97 0.21
CA LEU A 4 10.62 0.55 0.58
C LEU A 4 11.11 0.43 2.04
N THR A 5 10.20 0.45 3.01
CA THR A 5 10.54 0.13 4.42
C THR A 5 9.93 -1.23 4.77
N GLY A 6 10.76 -2.10 5.37
CA GLY A 6 10.69 -3.56 5.33
C GLY A 6 9.43 -4.25 5.88
N GLY A 7 9.11 -5.38 5.25
CA GLY A 7 8.00 -6.29 5.56
C GLY A 7 7.37 -6.88 4.29
N LYS A 8 6.56 -7.95 4.42
CA LYS A 8 5.75 -8.55 3.33
C LYS A 8 4.85 -7.51 2.62
N TYR A 9 4.60 -6.37 3.25
CA TYR A 9 3.66 -5.36 2.76
C TYR A 9 4.37 -4.10 2.26
N ARG A 10 3.82 -3.56 1.18
CA ARG A 10 4.29 -2.35 0.49
C ARG A 10 3.28 -1.22 0.67
N ARG A 11 3.76 0.02 0.52
CA ARG A 11 2.94 1.23 0.65
C ARG A 11 3.03 2.10 -0.60
N LEU A 12 1.88 2.45 -1.16
CA LEU A 12 1.73 3.40 -2.26
C LEU A 12 1.02 4.67 -1.77
N ARG A 13 1.43 5.84 -2.27
CA ARG A 13 0.76 7.11 -2.02
C ARG A 13 0.05 7.54 -3.31
N VAL A 14 -1.25 7.76 -3.25
CA VAL A 14 -2.07 8.22 -4.38
C VAL A 14 -2.90 9.40 -3.91
N GLY A 15 -2.49 10.61 -4.31
CA GLY A 15 -3.07 11.85 -3.80
C GLY A 15 -3.05 11.92 -2.27
N GLY A 16 -4.22 12.15 -1.66
CA GLY A 16 -4.40 12.16 -0.20
C GLY A 16 -4.44 10.78 0.47
N HIS A 17 -4.32 9.69 -0.28
CA HIS A 17 -4.49 8.33 0.22
C HIS A 17 -3.17 7.59 0.41
N ARG A 18 -3.14 6.71 1.41
CA ARG A 18 -2.11 5.69 1.64
C ARG A 18 -2.74 4.33 1.40
N ILE A 19 -2.15 3.59 0.46
CA ILE A 19 -2.57 2.23 0.10
C ILE A 19 -1.49 1.28 0.62
N ILE A 20 -1.89 0.28 1.40
CA ILE A 20 -1.04 -0.83 1.84
C ILE A 20 -1.43 -2.07 1.05
N PHE A 21 -0.45 -2.73 0.43
CA PHE A 21 -0.69 -3.88 -0.44
C PHE A 21 0.43 -4.91 -0.31
N ASN A 22 0.14 -6.17 -0.64
CA ASN A 22 1.13 -7.22 -0.86
C ASN A 22 1.33 -7.43 -2.37
N VAL A 23 2.51 -7.89 -2.78
CA VAL A 23 2.76 -8.34 -4.15
C VAL A 23 2.82 -9.86 -4.14
N GLU A 24 1.97 -10.48 -4.93
CA GLU A 24 1.91 -11.93 -5.08
C GLU A 24 2.43 -12.32 -6.46
N HIS A 25 3.42 -13.21 -6.46
CA HIS A 25 4.05 -13.70 -7.67
C HIS A 25 3.56 -15.13 -7.92
N GLY A 26 2.62 -15.27 -8.87
CA GLY A 26 2.17 -16.55 -9.43
C GLY A 26 2.33 -16.53 -10.95
N GLU A 27 1.37 -17.08 -11.69
CA GLU A 27 1.33 -16.95 -13.16
C GLU A 27 1.14 -15.49 -13.62
N SER A 28 0.52 -14.66 -12.79
CA SER A 28 0.40 -13.21 -12.96
C SER A 28 0.88 -12.48 -11.70
N THR A 29 1.39 -11.26 -11.88
CA THR A 29 1.73 -10.40 -10.73
C THR A 29 0.46 -9.72 -10.22
N THR A 30 0.04 -10.08 -9.01
CA THR A 30 -1.17 -9.53 -8.37
C THR A 30 -0.78 -8.56 -7.25
N LEU A 31 -1.46 -7.42 -7.20
CA LEU A 31 -1.33 -6.45 -6.12
C LEU A 31 -2.52 -6.60 -5.17
N ALA A 32 -2.36 -7.36 -4.09
CA ALA A 32 -3.40 -7.57 -3.10
C ALA A 32 -3.48 -6.36 -2.15
N VAL A 33 -4.50 -5.51 -2.31
CA VAL A 33 -4.71 -4.34 -1.45
C VAL A 33 -5.28 -4.78 -0.11
N LEU A 34 -4.58 -4.45 0.97
CA LEU A 34 -4.96 -4.81 2.34
C LEU A 34 -5.67 -3.68 3.06
N ARG A 35 -5.27 -2.43 2.79
CA ARG A 35 -5.83 -1.26 3.44
C ARG A 35 -5.70 -0.01 2.59
N VAL A 36 -6.76 0.77 2.54
CA VAL A 36 -6.75 2.14 2.03
C VAL A 36 -7.12 3.08 3.17
N ARG A 37 -6.37 4.17 3.32
CA ARG A 37 -6.63 5.22 4.31
C ARG A 37 -6.43 6.58 3.70
N HIS A 38 -7.31 7.52 4.01
CA HIS A 38 -7.08 8.92 3.69
C HIS A 38 -6.19 9.59 4.75
N ARG A 39 -5.33 10.54 4.37
CA ARG A 39 -4.43 11.25 5.30
C ARG A 39 -5.20 11.95 6.43
N ARG A 40 -6.43 12.41 6.17
CA ARG A 40 -7.26 13.10 7.18
C ARG A 40 -7.90 12.14 8.19
N GLU A 41 -8.00 10.85 7.88
CA GLU A 41 -8.51 9.84 8.83
C GLU A 41 -7.49 9.50 9.93
N THR A 42 -6.25 9.96 9.81
CA THR A 42 -5.20 9.77 10.83
C THR A 42 -5.20 10.83 11.94
N CYS A 43 -6.12 11.79 11.91
CA CYS A 43 -6.31 12.78 12.98
C CYS A 43 -7.69 12.56 13.60
N GLY A 44 -7.79 11.55 14.45
CA GLY A 44 -8.86 11.36 15.43
C GLY A 44 -8.20 11.26 16.79
#